data_AF-A0A9D9GB94-F1
#
_entry.id   AF-A0A9D9GB94-F1
#
_cell.length_a   1.000
_cell.length_b   1.000
_cell.length_c   1.000
_cell.angle_alpha   90.00
_cell.angle_beta   90.00
_cell.angle_gamma   90.00
#
_symmetry.space_group_name_H-M   'P 1'
#
loop_
_entity.id
_entity.type
_entity.pdbx_description
1 polymer ?
#
loop_
_entity_poly.entity_id
_entity_poly.type
_entity_poly.pdbx_seq_one_letter_code
_entity_poly.pdbx_strand_id
1 'polypeptide(L)'
;MQRNLVQQTFVREHINDDVRDLALKAARYPDVDMADALVQIKGYQAIKQKVPAWYACESLQFPPSLSLEQSSSEATARYKAALLDAFLPMESRKKGVDLTGGLGVDAYFLSETFEEYVYVERQALLCELATH
;
A
#
# COMPACT_ATOMS: atom_id res chain seq x y z
N MET A 1 -10.43 -2.53 9.89
CA MET A 1 -11.92 -2.51 9.73
C MET A 1 -12.32 -2.98 8.33
N GLN A 2 -13.32 -3.85 8.17
CA GLN A 2 -13.75 -4.36 6.85
C GLN A 2 -14.86 -3.46 6.26
N ARG A 3 -14.66 -2.95 5.04
CA ARG A 3 -15.62 -2.06 4.36
C ARG A 3 -16.82 -2.85 3.84
N ASN A 4 -17.98 -2.21 3.77
CA ASN A 4 -19.16 -2.80 3.15
C ASN A 4 -19.02 -2.86 1.61
N LEU A 5 -19.88 -3.67 0.97
CA LEU A 5 -19.83 -3.90 -0.48
C LEU A 5 -20.07 -2.62 -1.29
N VAL A 6 -20.99 -1.75 -0.84
CA VAL A 6 -21.31 -0.48 -1.51
C VAL A 6 -20.07 0.42 -1.63
N GLN A 7 -19.31 0.55 -0.53
CA GLN A 7 -18.07 1.33 -0.51
C GLN A 7 -17.02 0.77 -1.47
N GLN A 8 -16.85 -0.56 -1.50
CA GLN A 8 -15.87 -1.21 -2.37
C GLN A 8 -16.24 -1.06 -3.84
N THR A 9 -17.51 -1.28 -4.19
CA THR A 9 -18.02 -1.09 -5.55
C THR A 9 -17.82 0.34 -6.02
N PHE A 10 -18.17 1.33 -5.19
CA PHE A 10 -18.00 2.74 -5.53
C PHE A 10 -16.54 3.09 -5.86
N VAL A 11 -15.59 2.67 -5.00
CA VAL A 11 -14.15 2.91 -5.24
C VAL A 11 -13.68 2.28 -6.56
N ARG A 12 -14.20 1.10 -6.92
CA ARG A 12 -13.82 0.40 -8.14
C ARG A 12 -14.36 1.06 -9.39
N GLU A 13 -15.63 1.41 -9.40
CA GLU A 13 -16.28 2.08 -10.53
C GLU A 13 -15.63 3.43 -10.83
N HIS A 14 -15.18 4.13 -9.79
CA HIS A 14 -14.61 5.47 -9.87
C HIS A 14 -13.07 5.51 -9.78
N ILE A 15 -12.38 4.37 -9.92
CA ILE A 15 -10.92 4.28 -9.74
C ILE A 15 -10.12 5.17 -10.69
N ASN A 16 -10.67 5.51 -11.87
CA ASN A 16 -10.02 6.37 -12.86
C ASN A 16 -10.59 7.80 -12.90
N ASP A 17 -11.57 8.11 -12.06
CA ASP A 17 -12.23 9.42 -12.05
C ASP A 17 -11.41 10.46 -11.26
N ASP A 18 -11.66 11.75 -11.54
CA ASP A 18 -11.07 12.84 -10.77
C ASP A 18 -11.74 12.94 -9.39
N VAL A 19 -10.94 12.76 -8.34
CA VAL A 19 -11.37 12.82 -6.94
C VAL A 19 -11.95 14.18 -6.52
N ARG A 20 -11.53 15.28 -7.16
CA ARG A 20 -12.08 16.62 -6.91
C ARG A 20 -13.50 16.73 -7.45
N ASP A 21 -13.75 16.18 -8.63
CA ASP A 21 -15.08 16.17 -9.23
C ASP A 21 -16.03 15.25 -8.46
N LEU A 22 -15.53 14.12 -7.95
CA LEU A 22 -16.30 13.21 -7.09
C LEU A 22 -16.66 13.85 -5.75
N ALA A 23 -15.73 14.60 -5.14
CA ALA A 23 -16.00 15.31 -3.88
C ALA A 23 -17.20 16.26 -4.00
N LEU A 24 -17.36 16.93 -5.15
CA LEU A 24 -18.50 17.83 -5.40
C LEU A 24 -19.84 17.07 -5.59
N LYS A 25 -19.78 15.76 -5.85
CA LYS A 25 -20.95 14.89 -6.06
C LYS A 25 -21.35 14.12 -4.80
N ALA A 26 -20.72 14.38 -3.65
CA ALA A 26 -20.93 13.63 -2.41
C ALA A 26 -22.41 13.43 -2.03
N ALA A 27 -23.24 14.46 -2.18
CA ALA A 27 -24.67 14.41 -1.87
C ALA A 27 -25.48 13.40 -2.72
N ARG A 28 -24.92 12.93 -3.85
CA ARG A 28 -25.56 11.91 -4.71
C ARG A 28 -25.38 10.49 -4.16
N TYR A 29 -24.48 10.29 -3.21
CA TYR A 29 -24.09 8.99 -2.68
C TYR A 29 -24.16 9.00 -1.14
N PRO A 30 -25.36 9.07 -0.55
CA PRO A 30 -25.53 9.19 0.91
C PRO A 30 -25.03 7.97 1.70
N ASP A 31 -24.96 6.80 1.05
CA ASP A 31 -24.53 5.54 1.67
C ASP A 31 -23.01 5.26 1.52
N VAL A 32 -22.27 6.19 0.92
CA VAL A 32 -20.82 6.10 0.69
C VAL A 32 -20.11 7.05 1.64
N ASP A 33 -19.11 6.55 2.36
CA ASP A 33 -18.16 7.42 3.04
C ASP A 33 -17.26 8.05 1.97
N MET A 34 -17.66 9.23 1.50
CA MET A 34 -16.96 9.92 0.43
C MET A 34 -15.52 10.27 0.81
N ALA A 35 -15.25 10.64 2.06
CA ALA A 35 -13.89 11.02 2.45
C ALA A 35 -12.93 9.83 2.32
N ASP A 36 -13.34 8.69 2.84
CA ASP A 36 -12.59 7.44 2.75
C ASP A 36 -12.51 6.90 1.31
N ALA A 37 -13.58 6.99 0.53
CA ALA A 37 -13.59 6.57 -0.87
C ALA A 37 -12.55 7.33 -1.70
N LEU A 38 -12.48 8.66 -1.53
CA LEU A 38 -11.50 9.50 -2.23
C LEU A 38 -10.06 9.15 -1.84
N VAL A 39 -9.81 8.80 -0.58
CA VAL A 39 -8.49 8.32 -0.14
C VAL A 39 -8.12 7.02 -0.87
N GLN A 40 -9.04 6.05 -0.96
CA GLN A 40 -8.73 4.80 -1.66
C GLN A 40 -8.56 4.98 -3.16
N ILE A 41 -9.40 5.78 -3.81
CA ILE A 41 -9.29 6.06 -5.24
C ILE A 41 -7.92 6.66 -5.54
N LYS A 42 -7.50 7.68 -4.77
CA LYS A 42 -6.13 8.23 -4.87
C LYS A 42 -5.05 7.19 -4.62
N GLY A 43 -5.23 6.34 -3.61
CA GLY A 43 -4.29 5.27 -3.27
C GLY A 43 -4.10 4.29 -4.42
N TYR A 44 -5.19 3.83 -5.04
CA TYR A 44 -5.14 2.96 -6.21
C TYR A 44 -4.50 3.64 -7.41
N GLN A 45 -4.86 4.90 -7.69
CA GLN A 45 -4.26 5.67 -8.78
C GLN A 45 -2.76 5.82 -8.61
N ALA A 46 -2.29 6.07 -7.37
CA ALA A 46 -0.87 6.16 -7.05
C ALA A 46 -0.16 4.80 -7.16
N ILE A 47 -0.73 3.74 -6.57
CA ILE A 47 -0.09 2.42 -6.55
C ILE A 47 0.02 1.82 -7.95
N LYS A 48 -0.94 2.10 -8.84
CA LYS A 48 -0.93 1.62 -10.23
C LYS A 48 0.38 1.88 -10.95
N GLN A 49 0.99 3.04 -10.71
CA GLN A 49 2.27 3.42 -11.30
C GLN A 49 3.45 3.10 -10.38
N LYS A 50 3.27 3.29 -9.07
CA LYS A 50 4.37 3.21 -8.09
C LYS A 50 4.74 1.78 -7.71
N VAL A 51 3.74 0.90 -7.54
CA VAL A 51 3.90 -0.52 -7.23
C VAL A 51 2.87 -1.34 -8.03
N PRO A 52 3.08 -1.49 -9.36
CA PRO A 52 2.14 -2.19 -10.24
C PRO A 52 1.75 -3.60 -9.76
N ALA A 53 2.67 -4.33 -9.11
CA ALA A 53 2.38 -5.65 -8.55
C ALA A 53 1.22 -5.66 -7.54
N TRP A 54 1.00 -4.56 -6.82
CA TRP A 54 -0.06 -4.43 -5.83
C TRP A 54 -1.40 -3.98 -6.43
N TYR A 55 -1.41 -3.42 -7.64
CA TYR A 55 -2.61 -2.82 -8.22
C TYR A 55 -3.73 -3.84 -8.48
N ALA A 56 -3.38 -5.10 -8.77
CA ALA A 56 -4.33 -6.18 -8.95
C ALA A 56 -4.95 -6.68 -7.63
N CYS A 57 -4.39 -6.30 -6.47
CA CYS A 57 -4.89 -6.73 -5.17
C CYS A 57 -6.18 -5.97 -4.81
N GLU A 58 -7.30 -6.69 -4.87
CA GLU A 58 -8.61 -6.07 -4.66
C GLU A 58 -8.89 -5.68 -3.19
N SER A 59 -8.23 -6.35 -2.25
CA SER A 59 -8.35 -6.13 -0.81
C SER A 59 -7.42 -5.05 -0.26
N LEU A 60 -6.56 -4.46 -1.11
CA LEU A 60 -5.59 -3.46 -0.68
C LEU A 60 -6.29 -2.24 -0.06
N GLN A 61 -5.75 -1.78 1.06
CA GLN A 61 -6.28 -0.61 1.76
C GLN A 61 -5.17 0.44 1.91
N PHE A 62 -5.57 1.70 1.77
CA PHE A 62 -4.65 2.81 1.75
C PHE A 62 -4.85 3.73 2.94
N PRO A 63 -3.74 4.18 3.59
CA PRO A 63 -3.81 5.24 4.57
C PRO A 63 -4.00 6.60 3.85
N PRO A 64 -4.27 7.67 4.62
CA PRO A 64 -4.13 9.04 4.11
C PRO A 64 -2.75 9.28 3.46
N SER A 65 -2.69 10.21 2.50
CA SER A 65 -1.72 10.19 1.39
C SER A 65 -0.22 10.23 1.73
N LEU A 66 0.18 10.68 2.92
CA LEU A 66 1.60 10.91 3.24
C LEU A 66 2.48 9.66 3.04
N SER A 67 2.05 8.52 3.56
CA SER A 67 2.83 7.26 3.45
C SER A 67 2.89 6.74 2.01
N LEU A 68 1.85 7.01 1.20
CA LEU A 68 1.83 6.68 -0.22
C LEU A 68 2.80 7.53 -1.03
N GLU A 69 2.92 8.82 -0.71
CA GLU A 69 3.84 9.73 -1.38
C GLU A 69 5.30 9.43 -1.01
N GLN A 70 5.55 9.10 0.27
CA GLN A 70 6.89 8.86 0.82
C GLN A 70 7.43 7.44 0.62
N SER A 71 6.59 6.47 0.21
CA SER A 71 7.05 5.10 0.01
C SER A 71 8.06 4.96 -1.14
N SER A 72 8.83 3.87 -1.14
CA SER A 72 9.64 3.47 -2.30
C SER A 72 8.75 3.05 -3.47
N SER A 73 9.28 3.08 -4.70
CA SER A 73 8.64 2.43 -5.85
C SER A 73 9.04 0.97 -5.93
N GLU A 74 8.24 0.15 -6.63
CA GLU A 74 8.57 -1.26 -6.90
C GLU A 74 9.95 -1.40 -7.55
N ALA A 75 10.28 -0.57 -8.53
CA ALA A 75 11.58 -0.61 -9.20
C ALA A 75 12.73 -0.41 -8.20
N THR A 76 12.61 0.55 -7.27
CA THR A 76 13.64 0.80 -6.26
C THR A 76 13.69 -0.28 -5.18
N ALA A 77 12.55 -0.85 -4.78
CA ALA A 77 12.49 -1.91 -3.79
C ALA A 77 13.11 -3.22 -4.33
N ARG A 78 12.80 -3.58 -5.58
CA ARG A 78 13.44 -4.71 -6.28
C ARG A 78 14.95 -4.51 -6.44
N TYR A 79 15.40 -3.29 -6.73
CA TYR A 79 16.83 -3.00 -6.79
C TYR A 79 17.51 -3.22 -5.42
N LYS A 80 16.90 -2.79 -4.32
CA LYS A 80 17.41 -3.06 -2.97
C LYS A 80 17.47 -4.56 -2.66
N ALA A 81 16.44 -5.32 -3.02
CA ALA A 81 16.43 -6.78 -2.88
C ALA A 81 17.58 -7.43 -3.68
N ALA A 82 17.80 -6.99 -4.92
CA ALA A 82 18.90 -7.48 -5.74
C ALA A 82 20.29 -7.17 -5.14
N LEU A 83 20.45 -6.04 -4.45
CA LEU A 83 21.69 -5.75 -3.72
C LEU A 83 21.89 -6.70 -2.54
N LEU A 84 20.84 -7.01 -1.76
CA LEU A 84 20.95 -8.02 -0.72
C LEU A 84 21.27 -9.38 -1.33
N ASP A 85 20.65 -9.74 -2.44
CA ASP A 85 20.94 -10.99 -3.15
C ASP A 85 22.40 -11.11 -3.59
N ALA A 86 22.97 -10.01 -4.07
CA ALA A 86 24.35 -9.97 -4.56
C ALA A 86 25.40 -9.97 -3.43
N PHE A 87 25.12 -9.31 -2.31
CA PHE A 87 26.13 -8.99 -1.30
C PHE A 87 25.93 -9.65 0.07
N LEU A 88 24.73 -10.14 0.39
CA LEU A 88 24.44 -10.77 1.68
C LEU A 88 24.60 -12.29 1.58
N PRO A 89 25.54 -12.93 2.30
CA PRO A 89 25.71 -14.38 2.28
C PRO A 89 24.44 -15.12 2.71
N MET A 90 24.19 -16.31 2.16
CA MET A 90 22.96 -17.07 2.41
C MET A 90 22.77 -17.38 3.91
N GLU A 91 23.85 -17.67 4.62
CA GLU A 91 23.85 -17.93 6.07
C GLU A 91 23.40 -16.73 6.92
N SER A 92 23.46 -15.51 6.35
CA SER A 92 23.02 -14.27 7.01
C SER A 92 21.54 -13.94 6.76
N ARG A 93 20.82 -14.77 5.99
CA ARG A 93 19.44 -14.51 5.55
C ARG A 93 18.37 -15.18 6.42
N LYS A 94 18.73 -15.64 7.61
CA LYS A 94 17.77 -16.27 8.53
C LYS A 94 16.71 -15.29 9.05
N LYS A 95 17.12 -14.07 9.41
CA LYS A 95 16.21 -13.05 9.94
C LYS A 95 16.57 -11.67 9.41
N GLY A 96 15.57 -10.94 8.94
CA GLY A 96 15.66 -9.52 8.58
C GLY A 96 14.71 -8.67 9.43
N VAL A 97 15.01 -7.38 9.55
CA VAL A 97 14.13 -6.42 10.21
C VAL A 97 14.14 -5.09 9.47
N ASP A 98 12.96 -4.54 9.21
CA ASP A 98 12.74 -3.16 8.76
C ASP A 98 12.28 -2.33 9.96
N LEU A 99 13.10 -1.37 10.38
CA LEU A 99 12.84 -0.52 11.54
C LEU A 99 11.99 0.72 11.20
N THR A 100 11.71 0.94 9.91
CA THR A 100 11.03 2.11 9.37
C THR A 100 10.03 1.72 8.29
N GLY A 101 9.21 0.72 8.59
CA GLY A 101 8.45 -0.02 7.60
C GLY A 101 7.55 0.84 6.68
N GLY A 102 6.97 1.93 7.19
CA GLY A 102 6.17 2.86 6.37
C GLY A 102 5.00 2.14 5.70
N LEU A 103 4.77 2.37 4.41
CA LEU A 103 3.74 1.63 3.65
C LEU A 103 4.05 0.14 3.47
N GLY A 104 5.30 -0.29 3.71
CA GLY A 104 5.70 -1.69 3.59
C GLY A 104 6.17 -2.13 2.21
N VAL A 105 6.35 -1.21 1.25
CA VAL A 105 6.83 -1.57 -0.10
C VAL A 105 8.20 -2.22 -0.05
N ASP A 106 9.16 -1.59 0.64
CA ASP A 106 10.50 -2.19 0.79
C ASP A 106 10.43 -3.48 1.59
N ALA A 107 9.75 -3.49 2.74
CA ALA A 107 9.57 -4.69 3.55
C ALA A 107 9.01 -5.88 2.75
N TYR A 108 8.01 -5.66 1.89
CA TYR A 108 7.43 -6.69 1.02
C TYR A 108 8.50 -7.32 0.12
N PHE A 109 9.23 -6.52 -0.67
CA PHE A 109 10.22 -7.07 -1.61
C PHE A 109 11.48 -7.59 -0.91
N LEU A 110 11.90 -6.97 0.19
CA LEU A 110 13.08 -7.43 0.95
C LEU A 110 12.78 -8.70 1.73
N SER A 111 11.55 -8.91 2.18
CA SER A 111 11.18 -10.11 2.94
C SER A 111 11.38 -11.40 2.14
N GLU A 112 11.27 -11.35 0.80
CA GLU A 112 11.55 -12.49 -0.08
C GLU A 112 13.00 -13.00 0.03
N THR A 113 13.93 -12.16 0.50
CA THR A 113 15.34 -12.52 0.68
C THR A 113 15.62 -13.23 2.00
N PHE A 114 14.71 -13.19 2.99
CA PHE A 114 14.94 -13.73 4.34
C PHE A 114 13.96 -14.86 4.70
N GLU A 115 14.37 -15.79 5.57
CA GLU A 115 13.46 -16.83 6.09
C GLU A 115 12.37 -16.26 7.02
N GLU A 116 12.73 -15.23 7.81
CA GLU A 116 11.82 -14.47 8.67
C GLU A 116 12.10 -12.98 8.51
N TYR A 117 11.07 -12.16 8.36
CA TYR A 117 11.21 -10.72 8.21
C TYR A 117 10.28 -9.98 9.17
N VAL A 118 10.86 -9.10 9.99
CA VAL A 118 10.11 -8.31 10.99
C VAL A 118 9.91 -6.90 10.46
N TYR A 119 8.66 -6.53 10.22
CA TYR A 119 8.26 -5.16 9.93
C TYR A 119 7.98 -4.41 11.23
N VAL A 120 8.59 -3.23 11.41
CA VAL A 120 8.35 -2.33 12.54
C VAL A 120 7.97 -0.95 12.04
N GLU A 121 6.83 -0.44 12.53
CA GLU A 121 6.35 0.90 12.24
C GLU A 121 5.71 1.52 13.49
N ARG A 122 5.86 2.85 13.63
CA ARG A 122 5.36 3.60 14.79
C ARG A 122 3.87 3.87 14.69
N GLN A 123 3.36 4.07 13.47
CA GLN A 123 1.95 4.36 13.23
C GLN A 123 1.12 3.07 13.24
N ALA A 124 0.27 2.91 14.26
CA ALA A 124 -0.56 1.72 14.43
C ALA A 124 -1.41 1.38 13.20
N LEU A 125 -1.93 2.39 12.50
CA LEU A 125 -2.69 2.19 11.26
C LEU A 125 -1.85 1.52 10.17
N LEU A 126 -0.58 1.88 10.02
CA LEU A 126 0.29 1.27 9.01
C LEU A 126 0.63 -0.17 9.39
N CYS A 127 0.79 -0.48 10.68
CA CYS A 127 0.91 -1.87 11.14
C CYS A 127 -0.35 -2.70 10.86
N GLU A 128 -1.54 -2.14 11.10
CA GLU A 128 -2.82 -2.82 10.78
C GLU A 128 -2.88 -3.12 9.28
N LEU A 129 -2.59 -2.12 8.44
CA LEU A 129 -2.62 -2.27 6.98
C LEU A 129 -1.56 -3.25 6.45
N ALA A 130 -0.35 -3.27 7.02
CA ALA A 130 0.73 -4.17 6.60
C ALA A 130 0.48 -5.64 6.95
N THR A 131 -0.51 -5.93 7.82
CA THR A 131 -0.90 -7.30 8.18
C THR A 131 -1.81 -7.95 7.14
N HIS A 132 -2.40 -7.15 6.23
CA HIS A 132 -3.44 -7.57 5.29
C HIS A 132 -2.91 -7.96 3.91
#